data_AF-A0A970RFI7-F1
#
_entry.id   AF-A0A970RFI7-F1
#
_cell.length_a   1.000
_cell.length_b   1.000
_cell.length_c   1.000
_cell.angle_alpha   90.00
_cell.angle_beta   90.00
_cell.angle_gamma   90.00
#
_symmetry.space_group_name_H-M   'P 1'
#
loop_
_entity.id
_entity.type
_entity.pdbx_description
1 polymer ?
#
loop_
_entity_poly.entity_id
_entity_poly.type
_entity_poly.pdbx_seq_one_letter_code
_entity_poly.pdbx_strand_id
1 'polypeptide(L)'
;MTGAAAIGIQRFLVIYLLLLVVLALMKRSKISQTKLLLTASLRMTVQLVIAGFLLTYIFENPHPLFTAGYLFAMMGFAIHRVLSKNRDLNTGFKISIGLSLSFSGLAVLVYFVAAVVNQSLFNPQYVIPLSGMIFGNAMTGVSLG
;
A
#
# COMPACT_ATOMS: atom_id res chain seq x y z
N MET A 1 5.71 -17.75 14.46
CA MET A 1 5.34 -16.32 14.54
C MET A 1 6.40 -15.49 15.27
N THR A 2 7.68 -15.58 14.86
CA THR A 2 8.83 -14.94 15.55
C THR A 2 9.57 -13.94 14.63
N GLY A 3 8.82 -13.23 13.78
CA GLY A 3 9.36 -12.28 12.80
C GLY A 3 8.92 -10.83 12.98
N ALA A 4 7.93 -10.56 13.84
CA ALA A 4 7.64 -9.20 14.27
C ALA A 4 8.45 -8.95 15.54
N ALA A 5 9.49 -8.12 15.45
CA ALA A 5 10.04 -7.49 16.64
C ALA A 5 8.85 -6.97 17.44
N ALA A 6 8.69 -7.42 18.69
CA ALA A 6 7.65 -6.92 19.57
C ALA A 6 7.95 -5.43 19.80
N ILE A 7 7.45 -4.58 18.91
CA ILE A 7 7.49 -3.13 19.07
C ILE A 7 6.54 -2.89 20.25
N GLY A 8 7.11 -2.86 21.45
CA GLY A 8 6.36 -2.52 22.65
C GLY A 8 5.63 -1.21 22.41
N ILE A 9 4.42 -1.08 22.94
CA ILE A 9 3.56 0.12 22.81
C ILE A 9 4.36 1.41 23.05
N GLN A 10 5.36 1.35 23.93
CA GLN A 10 6.29 2.42 24.26
C GLN A 10 7.08 2.92 23.03
N ARG A 11 7.64 2.03 22.20
CA ARG A 11 8.37 2.41 20.98
C ARG A 11 7.45 3.03 19.94
N PHE A 12 6.21 2.55 19.86
CA PHE A 12 5.19 3.13 18.98
C PHE A 12 4.82 4.56 19.43
N LEU A 13 4.69 4.80 20.74
CA LEU A 13 4.43 6.13 21.30
C LEU A 13 5.56 7.14 21.03
N VAL A 14 6.83 6.70 21.00
CA VAL A 14 7.96 7.58 20.65
C VAL A 14 7.84 8.11 19.21
N ILE A 15 7.31 7.33 18.28
CA ILE A 15 7.09 7.77 16.89
C ILE A 15 6.00 8.85 16.83
N TYR A 16 4.95 8.74 17.66
CA TYR A 16 3.94 9.80 17.79
C TYR A 16 4.50 11.08 18.41
N LEU A 17 5.53 10.98 19.23
CA LEU A 17 6.21 12.16 19.77
C LEU A 17 6.88 12.97 18.65
N LEU A 18 7.49 12.31 17.65
CA LEU A 18 8.01 12.99 16.46
C LEU A 18 6.89 13.71 15.68
N LEU A 19 5.71 13.09 15.54
CA LEU A 19 4.54 13.72 14.92
C LEU A 19 4.12 14.99 15.67
N LEU A 20 4.12 14.96 17.01
CA LEU A 20 3.83 16.13 17.84
C LEU A 20 4.86 17.26 17.66
N VAL A 21 6.14 16.92 17.52
CA VAL A 21 7.20 17.90 17.21
C VAL A 21 6.95 18.55 15.85
N VAL A 22 6.62 17.78 14.82
CA VAL A 22 6.29 18.32 13.48
C VAL A 22 5.07 19.24 13.54
N LEU A 23 4.02 18.85 14.26
CA LEU A 23 2.83 19.68 14.46
C LEU A 23 3.15 20.98 15.20
N ALA A 24 4.03 20.94 16.21
CA ALA A 24 4.46 22.13 16.95
C ALA A 24 5.25 23.10 16.06
N LEU A 25 6.14 22.58 15.20
CA LEU A 25 6.88 23.36 14.20
C LEU A 25 5.93 23.99 13.17
N MET A 26 4.99 23.23 12.62
CA MET A 26 4.01 23.76 11.66
C MET A 26 3.10 24.84 12.26
N LYS A 27 2.72 24.67 13.53
CA LYS A 27 1.95 25.67 14.28
C LYS A 27 2.78 26.95 14.50
N ARG A 28 4.08 26.81 14.82
CA ARG A 28 5.03 27.94 14.93
C ARG A 28 5.23 28.65 13.58
N SER A 29 5.26 27.91 12.49
CA SER A 29 5.38 28.44 11.12
C SER A 29 4.07 29.00 10.54
N LYS A 30 2.98 29.10 11.33
CA LYS A 30 1.65 29.57 10.90
C LYS A 30 1.11 28.86 9.64
N ILE A 31 1.39 27.57 9.49
CA ILE A 31 0.86 26.79 8.37
C ILE A 31 -0.61 26.42 8.68
N SER A 32 -1.54 26.94 7.86
CA SER A 32 -3.00 26.77 8.01
C SER A 32 -3.47 25.31 7.95
N GLN A 33 -2.62 24.40 7.46
CA GLN A 33 -2.91 22.99 7.25
C GLN A 33 -2.72 22.11 8.50
N THR A 34 -2.45 22.68 9.68
CA THR A 34 -2.20 21.90 10.91
C THR A 34 -3.38 20.97 11.27
N LYS A 35 -4.63 21.45 11.15
CA LYS A 35 -5.84 20.62 11.40
C LYS A 35 -6.02 19.53 10.35
N LEU A 36 -5.70 19.83 9.09
CA LEU A 36 -5.77 18.86 7.99
C LEU A 36 -4.74 17.74 8.18
N LEU A 37 -3.53 18.08 8.60
CA LEU A 37 -2.48 17.10 8.85
C LEU A 37 -2.79 16.18 10.03
N LEU A 38 -3.36 16.74 11.12
CA LEU A 38 -3.79 15.95 12.27
C LEU A 38 -4.90 14.95 11.88
N THR A 39 -5.94 15.41 11.17
CA THR A 39 -7.06 14.55 10.75
C THR A 39 -6.62 13.50 9.72
N ALA A 40 -5.74 13.85 8.78
CA ALA A 40 -5.16 12.91 7.82
C ALA A 40 -4.32 11.84 8.51
N SER A 41 -3.46 12.24 9.46
CA SER A 41 -2.60 11.31 10.21
C SER A 41 -3.43 10.34 11.05
N LEU A 42 -4.47 10.83 11.73
CA LEU A 42 -5.37 9.99 12.50
C LEU A 42 -6.12 8.99 11.60
N ARG A 43 -6.68 9.45 10.47
CA ARG A 43 -7.37 8.59 9.50
C ARG A 43 -6.44 7.50 8.96
N MET A 44 -5.21 7.85 8.59
CA MET A 44 -4.22 6.90 8.08
C MET A 44 -3.83 5.88 9.16
N THR A 45 -3.68 6.31 10.41
CA THR A 45 -3.42 5.42 11.55
C THR A 45 -4.53 4.38 11.68
N VAL A 46 -5.78 4.84 11.77
CA VAL A 46 -6.94 3.95 11.92
C VAL A 46 -7.03 2.99 10.76
N GLN A 47 -6.82 3.46 9.53
CA GLN A 47 -6.82 2.63 8.34
C GLN A 47 -5.74 1.54 8.37
N LEU A 48 -4.51 1.88 8.77
CA LEU A 48 -3.40 0.91 8.87
C LEU A 48 -3.64 -0.12 9.96
N VAL A 49 -4.18 0.28 11.11
CA VAL A 49 -4.53 -0.65 12.19
C VAL A 49 -5.60 -1.65 11.73
N ILE A 50 -6.68 -1.16 11.11
CA ILE A 50 -7.74 -2.01 10.57
C ILE A 50 -7.20 -2.96 9.50
N ALA A 51 -6.38 -2.45 8.58
CA ALA A 51 -5.75 -3.27 7.55
C ALA A 51 -4.84 -4.34 8.16
N GLY A 52 -4.08 -4.02 9.22
CA GLY A 52 -3.24 -4.98 9.94
C GLY A 52 -4.04 -6.11 10.59
N PHE A 53 -5.18 -5.80 11.23
CA PHE A 53 -6.08 -6.82 11.76
C PHE A 53 -6.63 -7.73 10.65
N LEU A 54 -7.07 -7.13 9.55
CA LEU A 54 -7.63 -7.85 8.41
C LEU A 54 -6.59 -8.77 7.75
N LEU A 55 -5.35 -8.31 7.62
CA LEU A 55 -4.23 -9.11 7.12
C LEU A 55 -3.88 -10.27 8.04
N THR A 56 -3.88 -10.06 9.37
CA THR A 56 -3.61 -11.12 10.34
C THR A 56 -4.63 -12.26 10.18
N TYR A 57 -5.91 -11.93 10.02
CA TYR A 57 -6.97 -12.90 9.75
C TYR A 57 -6.79 -13.65 8.43
N ILE A 58 -6.39 -12.94 7.35
CA ILE A 58 -6.11 -13.56 6.04
C ILE A 58 -4.91 -14.50 6.13
N PHE A 59 -3.88 -14.17 6.91
CA PHE A 59 -2.69 -15.01 7.05
C PHE A 59 -2.95 -16.29 7.84
N GLU A 60 -3.89 -16.27 8.79
CA GLU A 60 -4.31 -17.47 9.53
C GLU A 60 -5.13 -18.46 8.70
N ASN A 61 -5.80 -17.97 7.64
CA ASN A 61 -6.58 -18.80 6.71
C ASN A 61 -6.02 -18.73 5.28
N PRO A 62 -4.88 -19.39 5.01
CA PRO A 62 -4.21 -19.33 3.71
C PRO A 62 -5.00 -20.13 2.66
N HIS A 63 -6.01 -19.50 2.04
CA HIS A 63 -6.70 -20.05 0.89
C HIS A 63 -6.22 -19.36 -0.40
N PRO A 64 -5.77 -20.11 -1.43
CA PRO A 64 -5.29 -19.54 -2.69
C PRO A 64 -6.26 -18.56 -3.36
N LEU A 65 -7.57 -18.82 -3.19
CA LEU A 65 -8.64 -17.99 -3.74
C LEU A 65 -8.72 -16.59 -3.11
N PHE A 66 -8.43 -16.45 -1.80
CA PHE A 66 -8.41 -15.15 -1.14
C PHE A 66 -7.21 -14.31 -1.59
N THR A 67 -6.04 -14.93 -1.74
CA THR A 67 -4.82 -14.26 -2.25
C THR A 67 -5.02 -13.77 -3.68
N ALA A 68 -5.58 -14.62 -4.55
CA ALA A 68 -5.89 -14.24 -5.94
C ALA A 68 -6.94 -13.14 -5.99
N GLY A 69 -8.03 -13.25 -5.23
CA GLY A 69 -9.08 -12.23 -5.15
C GLY A 69 -8.54 -10.87 -4.69
N TYR A 70 -7.67 -10.86 -3.67
CA TYR A 70 -7.00 -9.64 -3.22
C TYR A 70 -6.12 -9.02 -4.32
N LEU A 71 -5.31 -9.83 -5.00
CA LEU A 71 -4.47 -9.36 -6.10
C LEU A 71 -5.28 -8.71 -7.22
N PHE A 72 -6.36 -9.36 -7.66
CA PHE A 72 -7.24 -8.81 -8.71
C PHE A 72 -7.92 -7.51 -8.26
N ALA A 73 -8.44 -7.48 -7.03
CA ALA A 73 -9.06 -6.29 -6.47
C ALA A 73 -8.06 -5.13 -6.39
N MET A 74 -6.83 -5.40 -5.93
CA MET A 74 -5.78 -4.40 -5.81
C MET A 74 -5.32 -3.87 -7.16
N MET A 75 -5.15 -4.76 -8.14
CA MET A 75 -4.79 -4.38 -9.50
C MET A 75 -5.87 -3.52 -10.14
N GLY A 76 -7.14 -3.95 -10.06
CA GLY A 76 -8.26 -3.17 -10.57
C GLY A 76 -8.35 -1.79 -9.92
N PHE A 77 -8.17 -1.73 -8.59
CA PHE A 77 -8.14 -0.47 -7.85
C PHE A 77 -6.98 0.44 -8.27
N ALA A 78 -5.78 -0.12 -8.46
CA ALA A 78 -4.61 0.64 -8.89
C ALA A 78 -4.81 1.24 -10.29
N ILE A 79 -5.28 0.44 -11.25
CA ILE A 79 -5.60 0.90 -12.60
C ILE A 79 -6.67 1.98 -12.54
N HIS A 80 -7.78 1.73 -11.84
CA HIS A 80 -8.86 2.70 -11.73
C HIS A 80 -8.38 4.03 -11.13
N ARG A 81 -7.51 3.99 -10.11
CA ARG A 81 -6.94 5.19 -9.49
C ARG A 81 -6.05 5.98 -10.44
N VAL A 82 -5.18 5.30 -11.18
CA VAL A 82 -4.31 5.95 -12.19
C VAL A 82 -5.13 6.58 -13.31
N LEU A 83 -6.13 5.87 -13.82
CA LEU A 83 -6.98 6.35 -14.91
C LEU A 83 -7.93 7.47 -14.47
N SER A 84 -8.50 7.38 -13.26
CA SER A 84 -9.40 8.42 -12.73
C SER A 84 -8.66 9.73 -12.45
N LYS A 85 -7.35 9.70 -12.22
CA LYS A 85 -6.53 10.90 -12.03
C LYS A 85 -6.17 11.56 -13.36
N ASN A 86 -6.03 10.77 -14.43
CA ASN A 86 -5.66 11.23 -15.78
C ASN A 86 -6.86 11.16 -16.75
N ARG A 87 -7.90 11.97 -16.49
CA ARG A 87 -9.17 11.89 -17.23
C ARG A 87 -9.06 12.26 -18.71
N ASP A 88 -8.13 13.15 -19.04
CA ASP A 88 -7.96 13.73 -20.38
C ASP A 88 -7.24 12.81 -21.39
N LEU A 89 -6.85 11.60 -20.97
CA LEU A 89 -6.18 10.64 -21.85
C LEU A 89 -7.15 9.93 -22.81
N ASN A 90 -6.69 9.70 -24.04
CA ASN A 90 -7.38 8.89 -25.05
C ASN A 90 -7.58 7.45 -24.55
N THR A 91 -8.73 6.84 -24.87
CA THR A 91 -9.11 5.47 -24.49
C THR A 91 -8.02 4.44 -24.84
N GLY A 92 -7.34 4.58 -25.99
CA GLY A 92 -6.23 3.69 -26.34
C GLY A 92 -5.04 3.79 -25.39
N PHE A 93 -4.74 5.00 -24.91
CA PHE A 93 -3.67 5.24 -23.93
C PHE A 93 -4.05 4.71 -22.55
N LYS A 94 -5.33 4.83 -22.16
CA LYS A 94 -5.85 4.27 -20.91
C LYS A 94 -5.70 2.74 -20.87
N ILE A 95 -6.00 2.05 -21.98
CA ILE A 95 -5.82 0.60 -22.10
C ILE A 95 -4.32 0.24 -22.04
N SER A 96 -3.47 0.97 -22.76
CA SER A 96 -2.02 0.73 -22.76
C SER A 96 -1.40 0.87 -21.37
N ILE A 97 -1.78 1.91 -20.61
CA ILE A 97 -1.35 2.09 -19.22
C ILE A 97 -1.83 0.93 -18.34
N GLY A 98 -3.10 0.53 -18.48
CA GLY A 98 -3.66 -0.59 -17.72
C GLY A 98 -2.92 -1.91 -18.00
N LEU A 99 -2.67 -2.22 -19.27
CA LEU A 99 -1.92 -3.41 -19.68
C LEU A 99 -0.47 -3.37 -19.21
N SER A 100 0.21 -2.24 -19.39
CA SER A 100 1.60 -2.07 -18.96
C SER A 100 1.73 -2.23 -17.45
N LEU A 101 0.84 -1.61 -16.67
CA LEU A 101 0.82 -1.70 -15.21
C LEU A 101 0.52 -3.12 -14.72
N SER A 102 -0.45 -3.79 -15.36
CA SER A 102 -0.82 -5.17 -15.01
C SER A 102 0.30 -6.15 -15.34
N PHE A 103 0.85 -6.05 -16.55
CA PHE A 103 1.87 -6.98 -17.05
C PHE A 103 3.19 -6.80 -16.31
N SER A 104 3.68 -5.56 -16.18
CA SER A 104 4.91 -5.29 -15.42
C SER A 104 4.75 -5.62 -13.94
N GLY A 105 3.61 -5.25 -13.33
CA GLY A 105 3.34 -5.53 -11.92
C GLY A 105 3.28 -7.02 -11.61
N LEU A 106 2.58 -7.80 -12.43
CA LEU A 106 2.54 -9.27 -12.30
C LEU A 106 3.88 -9.92 -12.57
N ALA A 107 4.59 -9.50 -13.62
CA ALA A 107 5.90 -10.08 -13.96
C ALA A 107 6.90 -9.88 -12.81
N VAL A 108 6.98 -8.68 -12.25
CA VAL A 108 7.85 -8.38 -11.10
C VAL A 108 7.41 -9.16 -9.87
N LEU A 109 6.10 -9.25 -9.59
CA LEU A 109 5.57 -10.01 -8.46
C LEU A 109 5.94 -11.50 -8.55
N VAL A 110 5.68 -12.12 -9.72
CA VAL A 110 5.98 -13.54 -9.95
C VAL A 110 7.48 -13.78 -9.85
N TYR A 111 8.30 -12.92 -10.45
CA TYR A 111 9.75 -13.01 -10.35
C TYR A 111 10.23 -12.95 -8.89
N PHE A 112 9.76 -11.97 -8.11
CA PHE A 112 10.19 -11.86 -6.71
C PHE A 112 9.72 -13.04 -5.86
N VAL A 113 8.46 -13.46 -5.98
CA VAL A 113 7.94 -14.53 -5.12
C VAL A 113 8.52 -15.89 -5.50
N ALA A 114 8.63 -16.20 -6.80
CA ALA A 114 9.12 -17.49 -7.26
C ALA A 114 10.66 -17.58 -7.28
N ALA A 115 11.36 -16.56 -7.78
CA ALA A 115 12.81 -16.63 -7.97
C ALA A 115 13.61 -16.13 -6.76
N VAL A 116 13.17 -15.05 -6.10
CA VAL A 116 13.92 -14.44 -4.98
C VAL A 116 13.54 -15.07 -3.64
N VAL A 117 12.24 -15.13 -3.35
CA VAL A 117 11.75 -15.65 -2.06
C VAL A 117 11.67 -17.19 -2.07
N ASN A 118 11.56 -17.82 -3.25
CA ASN A 118 11.46 -19.28 -3.43
C ASN A 118 10.31 -19.90 -2.61
N GLN A 119 9.17 -19.21 -2.58
CA GLN A 119 7.97 -19.65 -1.88
C GLN A 119 6.80 -19.79 -2.85
N SER A 120 5.76 -20.52 -2.44
CA SER A 120 4.54 -20.66 -3.25
C SER A 120 3.95 -19.30 -3.59
N LEU A 121 3.62 -19.11 -4.88
CA LEU A 121 2.94 -17.93 -5.43
C LEU A 121 1.58 -17.63 -4.78
N PHE A 122 1.08 -18.54 -3.95
CA PHE A 122 -0.20 -18.40 -3.25
C PHE A 122 -0.04 -18.04 -1.78
N ASN A 123 1.19 -17.87 -1.28
CA ASN A 123 1.41 -17.53 0.11
C ASN A 123 1.04 -16.05 0.36
N PRO A 124 -0.08 -15.76 1.07
CA PRO A 124 -0.58 -14.41 1.23
C PRO A 124 0.40 -13.50 1.97
N GLN A 125 1.23 -14.06 2.85
CA GLN A 125 2.17 -13.29 3.67
C GLN A 125 3.27 -12.59 2.87
N TYR A 126 3.57 -13.08 1.67
CA TYR A 126 4.54 -12.47 0.75
C TYR A 126 3.84 -11.72 -0.38
N VAL A 127 2.83 -12.35 -0.98
CA VAL A 127 2.17 -11.84 -2.17
C VAL A 127 1.41 -10.53 -1.90
N ILE A 128 0.69 -10.45 -0.78
CA ILE A 128 -0.11 -9.28 -0.43
C ILE A 128 0.78 -8.05 -0.15
N PRO A 129 1.81 -8.12 0.71
CA PRO A 129 2.69 -6.98 0.93
C PRO A 129 3.49 -6.57 -0.31
N LEU A 130 4.05 -7.54 -1.05
CA LEU A 130 4.85 -7.26 -2.25
C LEU A 130 4.02 -6.61 -3.35
N SER A 131 2.84 -7.15 -3.63
CA SER A 131 1.92 -6.54 -4.60
C SER A 131 1.56 -5.11 -4.21
N GLY A 132 1.27 -4.88 -2.93
CA GLY A 132 0.92 -3.55 -2.46
C GLY A 132 2.02 -2.51 -2.64
N MET A 133 3.28 -2.89 -2.40
CA MET A 133 4.42 -2.02 -2.66
C MET A 133 4.64 -1.78 -4.16
N ILE A 134 4.58 -2.82 -4.99
CA ILE A 134 4.80 -2.72 -6.44
C ILE A 134 3.74 -1.81 -7.08
N PHE A 135 2.45 -2.11 -6.89
CA PHE A 135 1.38 -1.30 -7.47
C PHE A 135 1.32 0.09 -6.85
N GLY A 136 1.58 0.22 -5.54
CA GLY A 136 1.67 1.51 -4.84
C GLY A 136 2.72 2.44 -5.45
N ASN A 137 3.94 1.95 -5.62
CA ASN A 137 5.04 2.72 -6.19
C ASN A 137 4.79 3.06 -7.67
N ALA A 138 4.23 2.11 -8.43
CA ALA A 138 3.88 2.35 -9.83
C ALA A 138 2.82 3.44 -10.00
N MET A 139 1.79 3.49 -9.14
CA MET A 139 0.80 4.58 -9.15
C MET A 139 1.42 5.95 -8.91
N THR A 140 2.36 6.04 -7.95
CA THR A 140 3.08 7.29 -7.67
C THR A 140 3.97 7.67 -8.84
N GLY A 141 4.67 6.72 -9.46
CA GLY A 141 5.51 6.96 -10.63
C GLY A 141 4.72 7.51 -11.83
N VAL A 142 3.60 6.87 -12.18
CA VAL A 142 2.74 7.33 -13.28
C VAL A 142 2.06 8.68 -12.98
N SER A 143 1.91 9.02 -11.70
CA SER A 143 1.32 10.30 -11.28
C SER A 143 2.27 11.49 -11.26
N LEU A 144 3.59 11.25 -11.31
CA LEU A 144 4.63 12.28 -11.22
C LEU A 144 5.20 12.69 -12.58
N GLY A 145 4.87 11.94 -13.64
CA GLY A 145 5.19 12.28 -15.02
C GLY A 145 4.10 13.08 -15.73
#